data_AF-A0A3D4ULA7-F1
#
_entry.id   AF-A0A3D4ULA7-F1
#
_cell.length_a   1.000
_cell.length_b   1.000
_cell.length_c   1.000
_cell.angle_alpha   90.00
_cell.angle_beta   90.00
_cell.angle_gamma   90.00
#
_symmetry.space_group_name_H-M   'P 1'
#
loop_
_entity.id
_entity.type
_entity.pdbx_description
1 polymer ?
#
loop_
_entity_poly.entity_id
_entity_poly.type
_entity_poly.pdbx_seq_one_letter_code
_entity_poly.pdbx_strand_id
1 'polypeptide(L)'
;MACSAAGWNAQQRYMVMLHCGCPLDPKTQRPSIKHPRNTSEQMGLIMSFAEPVARDRGKPLRPPKAHRSWESAVADKAQRQRHKAREIIDEAVAEIPSKFNSGLERYVVEHVYDCDQGKSGAGFMEHQPESIEQCDAPTVYRVIECLRAFVGREFAARGIEPRSFTIPRTARQRARRAS
;
A
#
# COMPACT_ATOMS: atom_id res chain seq x y z
N MET A 1 1.08 5.76 20.77
CA MET A 1 -0.31 5.50 21.18
C MET A 1 -0.72 4.08 20.78
N ALA A 2 -0.87 3.76 19.48
CA ALA A 2 -1.15 2.40 18.97
C ALA A 2 -0.27 1.31 19.58
N CYS A 3 1.05 1.37 19.39
CA CYS A 3 1.94 0.28 19.79
C CYS A 3 2.00 0.05 21.31
N SER A 4 1.79 1.11 22.10
CA SER A 4 1.78 1.02 23.57
C SER A 4 0.47 0.41 24.08
N ALA A 5 -0.66 0.73 23.43
CA ALA A 5 -1.95 0.13 23.73
C ALA A 5 -1.96 -1.36 23.36
N ALA A 6 -1.46 -1.71 22.17
CA ALA A 6 -1.31 -3.08 21.71
C ALA A 6 -0.21 -3.88 22.45
N GLY A 7 0.68 -3.22 23.20
CA GLY A 7 1.77 -3.89 23.91
C GLY A 7 2.80 -4.56 23.00
N TRP A 8 2.98 -4.05 21.78
CA TRP A 8 3.90 -4.62 20.81
C TRP A 8 5.36 -4.40 21.18
N ASN A 9 6.18 -5.45 21.02
CA ASN A 9 7.62 -5.37 21.15
C ASN A 9 8.26 -4.63 19.94
N ALA A 10 9.59 -4.46 19.94
CA ALA A 10 10.28 -3.77 18.85
C ALA A 10 10.11 -4.44 17.48
N GLN A 11 10.13 -5.76 17.43
CA GLN A 11 10.02 -6.54 16.20
C GLN A 11 8.60 -6.49 15.62
N GLN A 12 7.58 -6.68 16.44
CA GLN A 12 6.17 -6.57 16.03
C GLN A 12 5.85 -5.17 15.48
N ARG A 13 6.35 -4.13 16.16
CA ARG A 13 6.23 -2.74 15.67
C ARG A 13 6.91 -2.57 14.31
N TYR A 14 8.12 -3.08 14.17
CA TYR A 14 8.87 -3.01 12.93
C TYR A 14 8.10 -3.66 11.78
N MET A 15 7.67 -4.91 11.96
CA MET A 15 6.92 -5.68 10.95
C MET A 15 5.63 -4.97 10.52
N VAL A 16 4.78 -4.58 11.48
CA VAL A 16 3.48 -3.94 11.16
C VAL A 16 3.69 -2.60 10.47
N MET A 17 4.61 -1.76 10.97
CA MET A 17 4.85 -0.45 10.37
C MET A 17 5.43 -0.58 8.96
N LEU A 18 6.35 -1.54 8.75
CA LEU A 18 6.92 -1.80 7.43
C LEU A 18 5.86 -2.30 6.46
N HIS A 19 5.02 -3.24 6.88
CA HIS A 19 3.89 -3.75 6.07
C HIS A 19 2.91 -2.64 5.69
N CYS A 20 2.60 -1.74 6.64
CA CYS A 20 1.77 -0.55 6.42
C CYS A 20 2.44 0.53 5.55
N GLY A 21 3.67 0.32 5.06
CA GLY A 21 4.38 1.26 4.21
C GLY A 21 4.88 2.51 4.93
N CYS A 22 5.15 2.42 6.25
CA CYS A 22 5.74 3.53 6.98
C CYS A 22 7.14 3.84 6.43
N PRO A 23 7.46 5.13 6.19
CA PRO A 23 8.79 5.49 5.73
C PRO A 23 9.89 5.08 6.74
N LEU A 24 11.03 4.66 6.19
CA LEU A 24 12.23 4.43 6.98
C LEU A 24 12.82 5.76 7.42
N ASP A 25 13.13 5.85 8.72
CA ASP A 25 13.91 6.96 9.25
C ASP A 25 15.36 6.88 8.73
N PRO A 26 15.91 7.95 8.15
CA PRO A 26 17.21 7.89 7.48
C PRO A 26 18.38 7.60 8.44
N LYS A 27 18.25 7.96 9.72
CA LYS A 27 19.31 7.74 10.73
C LYS A 27 19.31 6.31 11.25
N THR A 28 18.12 5.78 11.53
CA THR A 28 17.97 4.48 12.19
C THR A 28 17.69 3.33 11.23
N GLN A 29 17.35 3.64 9.97
CA GLN A 29 16.91 2.68 8.95
C GLN A 29 15.73 1.81 9.44
N ARG A 30 14.88 2.37 10.32
CA ARG A 30 13.71 1.70 10.88
C ARG A 30 12.44 2.45 10.50
N PRO A 31 11.33 1.74 10.23
CA PRO A 31 10.05 2.38 9.96
C PRO A 31 9.59 3.15 11.20
N SER A 32 9.04 4.34 11.00
CA SER A 32 8.64 5.22 12.09
C SER A 32 7.30 5.90 11.82
N ILE A 33 6.37 5.72 12.75
CA ILE A 33 5.08 6.45 12.74
C ILE A 33 5.29 7.96 12.84
N LYS A 34 6.38 8.39 13.51
CA LYS A 34 6.72 9.79 13.71
C LYS A 34 7.44 10.42 12.52
N HIS A 35 7.70 9.65 11.46
CA HIS A 35 8.37 10.17 10.28
C HIS A 35 7.50 11.28 9.65
N PRO A 36 8.07 12.44 9.24
CA PRO A 36 7.29 13.58 8.72
C PRO A 36 6.55 13.26 7.41
N ARG A 37 6.98 12.23 6.67
CA ARG A 37 6.29 11.73 5.47
C ARG A 37 5.22 10.67 5.78
N ASN A 38 5.02 10.31 7.04
CA ASN A 38 3.98 9.37 7.40
C ASN A 38 2.62 10.06 7.32
N THR A 39 1.68 9.48 6.58
CA THR A 39 0.37 10.11 6.35
C THR A 39 -0.69 9.57 7.31
N SER A 40 -1.83 10.26 7.37
CA SER A 40 -3.02 9.80 8.09
C SER A 40 -3.52 8.43 7.63
N GLU A 41 -3.18 8.01 6.40
CA GLU A 41 -3.53 6.70 5.86
C GLU A 41 -2.71 5.58 6.51
N GLN A 42 -1.37 5.69 6.53
CA GLN A 42 -0.53 4.72 7.23
C GLN A 42 -0.88 4.65 8.72
N MET A 43 -1.17 5.79 9.35
CA MET A 43 -1.64 5.79 10.73
C MET A 43 -2.93 4.98 10.90
N GLY A 44 -3.90 5.13 9.98
CA GLY A 44 -5.13 4.36 10.00
C GLY A 44 -4.91 2.85 9.88
N LEU A 45 -4.03 2.43 8.96
CA LEU A 45 -3.65 1.03 8.79
C LEU A 45 -3.03 0.46 10.07
N ILE A 46 -2.09 1.18 10.68
CA ILE A 46 -1.45 0.71 11.91
C ILE A 46 -2.44 0.62 13.06
N MET A 47 -3.36 1.58 13.17
CA MET A 47 -4.39 1.58 14.20
C MET A 47 -5.36 0.40 14.04
N SER A 48 -5.69 -0.04 12.82
CA SER A 48 -6.53 -1.23 12.62
C SER A 48 -5.87 -2.52 13.07
N PHE A 49 -4.54 -2.66 12.95
CA PHE A 49 -3.83 -3.80 13.54
C PHE A 49 -3.72 -3.69 15.06
N ALA A 50 -3.55 -2.48 15.59
CA ALA A 50 -3.36 -2.26 17.02
C ALA A 50 -4.67 -2.42 17.82
N GLU A 51 -5.81 -2.06 17.24
CA GLU A 51 -7.12 -2.03 17.89
C GLU A 51 -7.57 -3.37 18.49
N PRO A 52 -7.56 -4.52 17.78
CA PRO A 52 -7.98 -5.79 18.37
C PRO A 52 -7.08 -6.19 19.55
N VAL A 53 -5.76 -6.11 19.38
CA VAL A 53 -4.79 -6.46 20.44
C VAL A 53 -4.92 -5.51 21.65
N ALA A 54 -5.17 -4.23 21.41
CA ALA A 54 -5.37 -3.26 22.48
C ALA A 54 -6.67 -3.50 23.25
N ARG A 55 -7.74 -3.94 22.55
CA ARG A 55 -9.02 -4.32 23.15
C ARG A 55 -8.87 -5.52 24.08
N ASP A 56 -8.17 -6.56 23.65
CA ASP A 56 -7.90 -7.77 24.45
C ASP A 56 -7.11 -7.45 25.72
N ARG A 57 -6.32 -6.37 25.69
CA ARG A 57 -5.54 -5.86 26.83
C ARG A 57 -6.29 -4.84 27.68
N GLY A 58 -7.58 -4.60 27.43
CA GLY A 58 -8.39 -3.62 28.15
C GLY A 58 -8.00 -2.16 27.91
N LYS A 59 -7.31 -1.85 26.79
CA LYS A 59 -6.86 -0.50 26.42
C LYS A 59 -7.53 -0.05 25.11
N PRO A 60 -8.82 0.32 25.14
CA PRO A 60 -9.54 0.63 23.90
C PRO A 60 -8.92 1.82 23.16
N LEU A 61 -8.79 1.69 21.84
CA LEU A 61 -8.41 2.78 20.93
C LEU A 61 -9.68 3.44 20.41
N ARG A 62 -9.75 4.78 20.45
CA ARG A 62 -10.92 5.51 19.93
C ARG A 62 -10.90 5.51 18.39
N PRO A 63 -11.95 5.04 17.71
CA PRO A 63 -12.03 5.08 16.25
C PRO A 63 -12.39 6.48 15.72
N PRO A 64 -12.26 6.72 14.40
CA PRO A 64 -12.77 7.93 13.76
C PRO A 64 -14.29 8.06 13.92
N LYS A 65 -14.82 9.28 14.06
CA LYS A 65 -16.23 9.56 14.39
C LYS A 65 -17.26 8.85 13.49
N ALA A 66 -16.95 8.66 12.21
CA ALA A 66 -17.86 8.05 11.23
C ALA A 66 -17.85 6.51 11.24
N HIS A 67 -17.01 5.87 12.05
CA HIS A 67 -16.83 4.42 12.02
C HIS A 67 -16.86 3.82 13.43
N ARG A 68 -17.34 2.58 13.51
CA ARG A 68 -17.41 1.81 14.76
C ARG A 68 -16.06 1.31 15.26
N SER A 69 -15.07 1.20 14.37
CA SER A 69 -13.73 0.67 14.66
C SER A 69 -12.73 1.17 13.62
N TRP A 70 -11.43 1.10 13.92
CA TRP A 70 -10.37 1.34 12.95
C TRP A 70 -10.37 0.29 11.84
N GLU A 71 -10.64 -0.98 12.17
CA GLU A 71 -10.82 -2.05 11.18
C GLU A 71 -11.90 -1.71 10.15
N SER A 72 -13.04 -1.18 10.61
CA SER A 72 -14.15 -0.78 9.74
C SER A 72 -13.78 0.41 8.85
N ALA A 73 -13.05 1.39 9.38
CA ALA A 73 -12.60 2.56 8.61
C ALA A 73 -11.60 2.16 7.51
N VAL A 74 -10.72 1.21 7.82
CA VAL A 74 -9.72 0.69 6.87
C VAL A 74 -10.36 -0.20 5.81
N ALA A 75 -11.30 -1.06 6.18
CA ALA A 75 -12.02 -1.91 5.22
C ALA A 75 -12.79 -1.10 4.16
N ASP A 76 -13.49 -0.05 4.59
CA ASP A 76 -14.20 0.87 3.68
C ASP A 76 -13.24 1.60 2.71
N LYS A 77 -12.07 2.02 3.20
CA LYS A 77 -11.01 2.57 2.32
C LYS A 77 -10.43 1.53 1.39
N ALA A 78 -10.17 0.31 1.87
CA ALA A 78 -9.61 -0.77 1.08
C ALA A 78 -10.53 -1.10 -0.10
N GLN A 79 -11.85 -1.13 0.09
CA GLN A 79 -12.81 -1.34 -1.00
C GLN A 79 -12.67 -0.27 -2.10
N ARG A 80 -12.59 1.02 -1.73
CA ARG A 80 -12.35 2.11 -2.68
C ARG A 80 -11.00 1.97 -3.38
N GLN A 81 -9.97 1.56 -2.66
CA GLN A 81 -8.64 1.32 -3.22
C GLN A 81 -8.65 0.14 -4.20
N ARG A 82 -9.35 -0.96 -3.92
CA ARG A 82 -9.49 -2.09 -4.87
C ARG A 82 -10.16 -1.64 -6.16
N HIS A 83 -11.24 -0.86 -6.06
CA HIS A 83 -11.86 -0.26 -7.24
C HIS A 83 -10.86 0.63 -8.01
N LYS A 84 -10.08 1.43 -7.29
CA LYS A 84 -9.07 2.29 -7.91
C LYS A 84 -7.97 1.52 -8.62
N ALA A 85 -7.52 0.41 -8.05
CA ALA A 85 -6.52 -0.46 -8.67
C ALA A 85 -7.05 -1.06 -9.99
N ARG A 86 -8.32 -1.48 -10.02
CA ARG A 86 -8.98 -1.94 -11.23
C ARG A 86 -9.09 -0.86 -12.29
N GLU A 87 -9.49 0.35 -11.93
CA GLU A 87 -9.53 1.47 -12.88
C GLU A 87 -8.17 1.69 -13.57
N ILE A 88 -7.06 1.61 -12.81
CA ILE A 88 -5.71 1.75 -13.36
C ILE A 88 -5.36 0.60 -14.31
N ILE A 89 -5.73 -0.64 -13.95
CA ILE A 89 -5.49 -1.83 -14.78
C ILE A 89 -6.30 -1.75 -16.08
N ASP A 90 -7.59 -1.47 -15.99
CA ASP A 90 -8.49 -1.39 -17.14
C ASP A 90 -8.05 -0.28 -18.10
N GLU A 91 -7.66 0.89 -17.56
CA GLU A 91 -7.09 1.97 -18.37
C GLU A 91 -5.77 1.53 -19.02
N ALA A 92 -4.87 0.87 -18.29
CA ALA A 92 -3.60 0.40 -18.86
C ALA A 92 -3.80 -0.59 -20.02
N VAL A 93 -4.73 -1.54 -19.86
CA VAL A 93 -5.07 -2.52 -20.90
C VAL A 93 -5.73 -1.85 -22.10
N ALA A 94 -6.58 -0.85 -21.89
CA ALA A 94 -7.22 -0.12 -22.98
C ALA A 94 -6.25 0.76 -23.77
N GLU A 95 -5.34 1.48 -23.09
CA GLU A 95 -4.43 2.43 -23.73
C GLU A 95 -3.20 1.74 -24.36
N ILE A 96 -2.73 0.61 -23.80
CA ILE A 96 -1.55 -0.11 -24.31
C ILE A 96 -1.81 -1.63 -24.36
N PRO A 97 -2.78 -2.11 -25.16
CA PRO A 97 -3.13 -3.53 -25.25
C PRO A 97 -2.00 -4.42 -25.78
N SER A 98 -1.03 -3.85 -26.49
CA SER A 98 0.16 -4.56 -26.95
C SER A 98 1.15 -4.91 -25.84
N LYS A 99 1.04 -4.27 -24.67
CA LYS A 99 1.92 -4.46 -23.51
C LYS A 99 1.19 -5.03 -22.30
N PHE A 100 -0.04 -4.58 -22.08
CA PHE A 100 -0.85 -4.93 -20.92
C PHE A 100 -2.07 -5.75 -21.32
N ASN A 101 -2.38 -6.76 -20.52
CA ASN A 101 -3.53 -7.64 -20.69
C ASN A 101 -4.10 -8.04 -19.32
N SER A 102 -5.03 -8.98 -19.31
CA SER A 102 -5.66 -9.51 -18.09
C SER A 102 -4.68 -10.09 -17.06
N GLY A 103 -3.44 -10.39 -17.44
CA GLY A 103 -2.37 -10.85 -16.53
C GLY A 103 -1.71 -9.74 -15.70
N LEU A 104 -1.98 -8.46 -15.97
CA LEU A 104 -1.37 -7.34 -15.26
C LEU A 104 -1.67 -7.36 -13.76
N GLU A 105 -2.90 -7.70 -13.38
CA GLU A 105 -3.29 -7.83 -11.97
C GLU A 105 -2.40 -8.83 -11.24
N ARG A 106 -2.37 -10.07 -11.75
CA ARG A 106 -1.59 -11.16 -11.18
C ARG A 106 -0.12 -10.79 -11.06
N TYR A 107 0.45 -10.21 -12.11
CA TYR A 107 1.85 -9.77 -12.13
C TYR A 107 2.16 -8.79 -10.99
N VAL A 108 1.31 -7.78 -10.78
CA VAL A 108 1.57 -6.78 -9.74
C VAL A 108 1.35 -7.34 -8.33
N VAL A 109 0.32 -8.17 -8.14
CA VAL A 109 0.07 -8.81 -6.85
C VAL A 109 1.23 -9.72 -6.46
N GLU A 110 1.71 -10.55 -7.39
CA GLU A 110 2.88 -11.42 -7.21
C GLU A 110 4.13 -10.60 -6.91
N HIS A 111 4.38 -9.52 -7.66
CA HIS A 111 5.53 -8.65 -7.41
C HIS A 111 5.50 -8.02 -6.01
N VAL A 112 4.33 -7.57 -5.54
CA VAL A 112 4.20 -6.99 -4.20
C VAL A 112 4.44 -8.05 -3.12
N TYR A 113 3.95 -9.27 -3.34
CA TYR A 113 4.20 -10.41 -2.46
C TYR A 113 5.69 -10.75 -2.39
N ASP A 114 6.38 -10.88 -3.53
CA ASP A 114 7.83 -11.15 -3.57
C ASP A 114 8.63 -10.07 -2.84
N CYS A 115 8.24 -8.80 -2.99
CA CYS A 115 8.86 -7.70 -2.26
C CYS A 115 8.63 -7.79 -0.75
N ASP A 116 7.49 -8.34 -0.31
CA ASP A 116 7.21 -8.59 1.11
C ASP A 116 8.03 -9.73 1.70
N GLN A 117 8.25 -10.80 0.91
CA GLN A 117 9.03 -11.97 1.32
C GLN A 117 10.55 -11.74 1.22
N GLY A 118 10.99 -10.75 0.45
CA GLY A 118 12.40 -10.46 0.22
C GLY A 118 13.15 -9.98 1.47
N LYS A 119 14.49 -9.91 1.39
CA LYS A 119 15.39 -9.52 2.50
C LYS A 119 15.09 -8.16 3.15
N SER A 120 14.37 -7.29 2.46
CA SER A 120 13.99 -5.95 2.93
C SER A 120 12.49 -5.78 3.19
N GLY A 121 11.71 -6.85 2.97
CA GLY A 121 10.27 -6.89 3.20
C GLY A 121 9.90 -7.18 4.66
N ALA A 122 8.60 -7.17 4.94
CA ALA A 122 8.09 -7.38 6.29
C ALA A 122 7.91 -8.87 6.64
N GLY A 123 7.84 -9.76 5.65
CA GLY A 123 7.45 -11.16 5.82
C GLY A 123 6.08 -11.28 6.50
N PHE A 124 5.17 -10.35 6.20
CA PHE A 124 3.90 -10.20 6.91
C PHE A 124 2.82 -11.09 6.27
N MET A 125 2.86 -11.25 4.94
CA MET A 125 1.90 -12.10 4.24
C MET A 125 2.26 -13.58 4.39
N GLU A 126 1.36 -14.36 4.99
CA GLU A 126 1.52 -15.80 5.16
C GLU A 126 1.31 -16.59 3.86
N HIS A 127 0.46 -16.06 2.97
CA HIS A 127 0.10 -16.68 1.70
C HIS A 127 0.14 -15.66 0.57
N GLN A 128 0.50 -16.11 -0.62
CA GLN A 128 0.46 -15.27 -1.83
C GLN A 128 -1.00 -15.03 -2.23
N PRO A 129 -1.45 -13.77 -2.32
CA PRO A 129 -2.78 -13.48 -2.85
C PRO A 129 -2.85 -13.79 -4.35
N GLU A 130 -3.97 -14.35 -4.79
CA GLU A 130 -4.21 -14.65 -6.21
C GLU A 130 -4.77 -13.44 -6.98
N SER A 131 -5.36 -12.49 -6.25
CA SER A 131 -6.02 -11.30 -6.80
C SER A 131 -6.04 -10.15 -5.79
N ILE A 132 -6.35 -8.94 -6.27
CA ILE A 132 -6.52 -7.74 -5.46
C ILE A 132 -7.62 -7.89 -4.40
N GLU A 133 -8.61 -8.75 -4.65
CA GLU A 133 -9.69 -9.02 -3.68
C GLU A 133 -9.21 -9.77 -2.44
N GLN A 134 -8.18 -10.62 -2.59
CA GLN A 134 -7.59 -11.36 -1.48
C GLN A 134 -6.56 -10.53 -0.70
N CYS A 135 -6.12 -9.39 -1.24
CA CYS A 135 -5.16 -8.52 -0.57
C CYS A 135 -5.79 -7.81 0.65
N ASP A 136 -5.04 -7.76 1.76
CA ASP A 136 -5.35 -6.88 2.88
C ASP A 136 -5.12 -5.40 2.53
N ALA A 137 -5.61 -4.48 3.36
CA ALA A 137 -5.58 -3.05 3.04
C ALA A 137 -4.16 -2.48 2.80
N PRO A 138 -3.12 -2.81 3.61
CA PRO A 138 -1.74 -2.43 3.29
C PRO A 138 -1.25 -2.98 1.95
N THR A 139 -1.57 -4.23 1.62
CA THR A 139 -1.15 -4.85 0.37
C THR A 139 -1.82 -4.19 -0.84
N VAL A 140 -3.13 -3.88 -0.76
CA VAL A 140 -3.83 -3.13 -1.82
C VAL A 140 -3.18 -1.76 -2.05
N TYR A 141 -2.80 -1.03 -0.99
CA TYR A 141 -2.08 0.24 -1.12
C TYR A 141 -0.75 0.08 -1.88
N ARG A 142 0.05 -0.94 -1.52
CA ARG A 142 1.31 -1.26 -2.20
C ARG A 142 1.10 -1.65 -3.67
N VAL A 143 0.04 -2.40 -3.96
CA VAL A 143 -0.37 -2.75 -5.34
C VAL A 143 -0.66 -1.48 -6.15
N ILE A 144 -1.41 -0.52 -5.61
CA ILE A 144 -1.69 0.75 -6.31
C ILE A 144 -0.40 1.52 -6.59
N GLU A 145 0.50 1.63 -5.62
CA GLU A 145 1.77 2.32 -5.81
C GLU A 145 2.65 1.61 -6.86
N CYS A 146 2.67 0.28 -6.86
CA CYS A 146 3.35 -0.52 -7.87
C CYS A 146 2.73 -0.32 -9.27
N LEU A 147 1.40 -0.34 -9.38
CA LEU A 147 0.67 -0.05 -10.62
C LEU A 147 1.02 1.34 -11.14
N ARG A 148 0.93 2.37 -10.30
CA ARG A 148 1.28 3.76 -10.66
C ARG A 148 2.72 3.88 -11.15
N ALA A 149 3.65 3.19 -10.50
CA ALA A 149 5.05 3.18 -10.90
C ALA A 149 5.28 2.43 -12.21
N PHE A 150 4.69 1.26 -12.39
CA PHE A 150 4.88 0.40 -13.55
C PHE A 150 4.16 0.93 -14.79
N VAL A 151 2.84 1.14 -14.69
CA VAL A 151 2.01 1.71 -15.76
C VAL A 151 2.42 3.14 -16.07
N GLY A 152 2.69 3.96 -15.03
CA GLY A 152 3.09 5.35 -15.22
C GLY A 152 4.41 5.53 -15.98
N ARG A 153 5.35 4.60 -15.88
CA ARG A 153 6.55 4.60 -16.73
C ARG A 153 6.21 4.37 -18.20
N GLU A 154 5.37 3.38 -18.50
CA GLU A 154 4.98 3.05 -19.87
C GLU A 154 4.13 4.15 -20.52
N PHE A 155 3.22 4.76 -19.75
CA PHE A 155 2.41 5.91 -20.18
C PHE A 155 3.30 7.12 -20.46
N ALA A 156 4.22 7.44 -19.55
CA ALA A 156 5.14 8.57 -19.72
C ALA A 156 6.06 8.40 -20.95
N ALA A 157 6.55 7.18 -21.22
CA ALA A 157 7.37 6.89 -22.39
C ALA A 157 6.61 7.05 -23.72
N ARG A 158 5.29 6.84 -23.72
CA ARG A 158 4.42 7.00 -24.90
C ARG A 158 3.72 8.35 -24.97
N GLY A 159 3.95 9.24 -24.02
CA GLY A 159 3.29 10.54 -23.95
C GLY A 159 1.78 10.45 -23.61
N ILE A 160 1.33 9.34 -23.01
CA ILE A 160 -0.07 9.14 -22.61
C ILE A 160 -0.29 9.77 -21.23
N GLU A 161 -1.37 10.54 -21.09
CA GLU A 161 -1.81 11.12 -19.83
C GLU A 161 -2.88 10.22 -19.18
N PRO A 162 -2.62 9.62 -18.01
CA PRO A 162 -3.60 8.77 -17.35
C PRO A 162 -4.78 9.57 -16.80
N ARG A 163 -5.98 9.01 -16.90
CA ARG A 163 -7.21 9.51 -16.26
C ARG A 163 -7.34 9.01 -14.83
N SER A 164 -6.86 7.80 -14.56
CA SER A 164 -7.05 7.14 -13.28
C SER A 164 -5.98 7.53 -12.23
N PHE A 165 -4.86 8.14 -12.59
CA PHE A 165 -3.84 8.56 -11.62
C PHE A 165 -2.98 9.72 -12.13
N THR A 166 -2.10 10.24 -11.28
CA THR A 166 -1.17 11.30 -11.69
C THR A 166 0.25 10.76 -11.75
N ILE A 167 0.93 11.00 -12.88
CA ILE A 167 2.37 10.74 -13.01
C ILE A 167 3.16 11.97 -12.55
N PRO A 168 4.02 11.88 -11.51
CA PRO A 168 4.83 13.01 -11.06
C PRO A 168 5.66 13.63 -12.19
N ARG A 169 5.77 14.97 -12.20
CA ARG A 169 6.52 15.72 -13.23
C ARG A 169 7.95 15.21 -13.40
N THR A 170 8.62 14.88 -12.30
CA THR A 170 9.99 14.33 -12.30
C THR A 170 10.08 12.98 -13.00
N ALA A 171 9.08 12.11 -12.84
CA ALA A 171 9.01 10.82 -13.52
C ALA A 171 8.80 11.00 -15.03
N ARG A 172 7.93 11.95 -15.44
CA ARG A 172 7.73 12.29 -16.86
C ARG A 172 9.01 12.80 -17.52
N GLN A 173 9.71 13.71 -16.84
CA GLN A 173 10.98 14.26 -17.31
C GLN A 173 12.05 13.17 -17.45
N ARG A 174 12.09 12.20 -16.54
CA ARG A 174 13.02 11.07 -16.62
C ARG A 174 12.71 10.17 -17.81
N ALA A 175 11.44 9.83 -18.04
CA ALA A 175 11.03 9.00 -19.19
C ALA A 175 11.45 9.64 -20.52
N ARG A 176 11.21 10.95 -20.69
CA ARG A 176 11.62 11.72 -21.88
C ARG A 176 13.13 11.74 -22.16
N ARG A 177 13.98 11.51 -21.14
CA ARG A 177 15.44 11.44 -21.31
C ARG A 177 15.94 10.05 -21.66
N ALA A 178 15.12 9.03 -21.44
CA ALA A 178 15.45 7.62 -21.66
C ALA A 178 14.87 7.07 -22.98
N SER A 179 14.02 7.87 -23.66
CA SER A 179 13.49 7.64 -25.01
C SER A 179 14.33 8.40 -26.02
#